data_AF-A0A8T6PD50-F1
#
_entry.id   AF-A0A8T6PD50-F1
#
_cell.length_a   1.000
_cell.length_b   1.000
_cell.length_c   1.000
_cell.angle_alpha   90.00
_cell.angle_beta   90.00
_cell.angle_gamma   90.00
#
_symmetry.space_group_name_H-M   'P 1'
#
loop_
_entity.id
_entity.type
_entity.pdbx_description
1 polymer ?
#
loop_
_entity_poly.entity_id
_entity_poly.type
_entity_poly.pdbx_seq_one_letter_code
_entity_poly.pdbx_strand_id
1 'polypeptide(L)'
;MLDRILKSNSATTVTFWIVTIVLVLSSFWVISFVYGQTQDEDEVVVDEALSAIYVDYYNSADQFVSAESYLAMGEYTAQFPQPQNVQILTNMTTTEITGYMLNHFSAGMGVDCTYCHSLENFAADEWDDEVAMARKTTALEHLELTADLNRNWLTQLAGLTETKRPSGAQITCTTCHNGEPLPDPWPEDGPLDEDLRLPLDADTVFSVEEEGILNVNARKDISLDTVQYNQEVMYHMNTSLGVGCTHCHNSRYFPSYEGVPAKNYTINMLQMSQHLWNNYEETLGGKQPSCYLCHQGAPIPPGAARSVDVMPDALVANQ
;
A
#
# COMPACT_ATOMS: atom_id res chain seq x y z
N MET A 1 -56.51 -33.11 33.83
CA MET A 1 -57.05 -32.99 32.46
C MET A 1 -55.94 -32.75 31.43
N LEU A 2 -54.94 -31.90 31.70
CA LEU A 2 -53.72 -31.76 30.86
C LEU A 2 -52.90 -33.06 30.72
N ASP A 3 -52.82 -33.87 31.77
CA ASP A 3 -51.97 -35.08 31.78
C ASP A 3 -52.51 -36.23 30.91
N ARG A 4 -53.79 -36.18 30.51
CA ARG A 4 -54.39 -37.13 29.54
C ARG A 4 -54.22 -36.70 28.08
N ILE A 5 -54.02 -35.41 27.82
CA ILE A 5 -53.81 -34.88 26.45
C ILE A 5 -52.38 -35.19 26.01
N LEU A 6 -51.40 -35.16 26.92
CA LEU A 6 -50.00 -35.48 26.61
C LEU A 6 -49.72 -36.97 26.41
N LYS A 7 -50.56 -37.86 26.95
CA LYS A 7 -50.34 -39.32 26.92
C LYS A 7 -51.05 -40.08 25.79
N SER A 8 -51.94 -39.45 25.00
CA SER A 8 -52.68 -40.16 23.93
C SER A 8 -52.34 -39.77 22.49
N ASN A 9 -51.54 -38.72 22.27
CA ASN A 9 -51.15 -38.26 20.93
C ASN A 9 -49.64 -37.96 20.79
N SER A 10 -48.79 -38.51 21.67
CA SER A 10 -47.34 -38.23 21.66
C SER A 10 -46.68 -38.63 20.34
N ALA A 11 -47.07 -39.77 19.76
CA ALA A 11 -46.53 -40.24 18.49
C ALA A 11 -46.89 -39.29 17.33
N THR A 12 -48.15 -38.89 17.20
CA THR A 12 -48.60 -38.00 16.12
C THR A 12 -47.97 -36.61 16.20
N THR A 13 -47.83 -36.06 17.40
CA THR A 13 -47.22 -34.74 17.61
C THR A 13 -45.71 -34.80 17.33
N VAL A 14 -45.03 -35.86 17.76
CA VAL A 14 -43.60 -36.07 17.45
C VAL A 14 -43.39 -36.25 15.94
N THR A 15 -44.23 -37.04 15.26
CA THR A 15 -44.17 -37.21 13.81
C THR A 15 -44.41 -35.89 13.07
N PHE A 16 -45.36 -35.06 13.50
CA PHE A 16 -45.60 -33.74 12.92
C PHE A 16 -44.37 -32.83 13.00
N TRP A 17 -43.70 -32.78 14.15
CA TRP A 17 -42.48 -31.97 14.31
C TRP A 17 -41.31 -32.51 13.49
N ILE A 18 -41.13 -33.83 13.40
CA ILE A 18 -40.08 -34.44 12.57
C ILE A 18 -40.30 -34.10 11.09
N VAL A 19 -41.51 -34.26 10.58
CA VAL A 19 -41.85 -33.93 9.17
C VAL A 19 -41.65 -32.44 8.91
N THR A 20 -42.06 -31.59 9.85
CA THR A 20 -41.89 -30.13 9.73
C THR A 20 -40.41 -29.74 9.69
N ILE A 21 -39.57 -30.32 10.55
CA ILE A 21 -38.12 -30.05 10.58
C ILE A 21 -37.46 -30.53 9.28
N VAL A 22 -37.82 -31.72 8.78
CA VAL A 22 -37.28 -32.23 7.51
C VAL A 22 -37.67 -31.33 6.35
N LEU A 23 -38.93 -30.88 6.29
CA LEU A 23 -39.38 -29.98 5.25
C LEU A 23 -38.63 -28.64 5.30
N VAL A 24 -38.50 -28.03 6.49
CA VAL A 24 -37.76 -26.77 6.67
C VAL A 24 -36.28 -26.93 6.32
N LEU A 25 -35.63 -28.00 6.75
CA LEU A 25 -34.23 -28.28 6.41
C LEU A 25 -34.04 -28.51 4.91
N SER A 26 -34.99 -29.18 4.26
CA SER A 26 -34.93 -29.41 2.81
C SER A 26 -35.14 -28.14 1.98
N SER A 27 -35.88 -27.15 2.50
CA SER A 27 -36.10 -25.88 1.80
C SER A 27 -34.91 -24.91 1.91
N PHE A 28 -33.90 -25.14 2.75
CA PHE A 28 -32.66 -24.34 2.73
C PHE A 28 -31.90 -24.44 1.40
N TRP A 29 -32.10 -25.52 0.62
CA TRP A 29 -31.50 -25.63 -0.72
C TRP A 29 -31.98 -24.50 -1.66
N VAL A 30 -33.19 -23.97 -1.47
CA VAL A 30 -33.71 -22.84 -2.24
C VAL A 30 -32.85 -21.58 -2.08
N ILE A 31 -32.23 -21.38 -0.91
CA ILE A 31 -31.31 -20.25 -0.68
C ILE A 31 -30.08 -20.40 -1.57
N SER A 32 -29.49 -21.59 -1.63
CA SER A 32 -28.35 -21.87 -2.50
C SER A 32 -28.71 -21.78 -3.99
N PHE A 33 -29.91 -22.24 -4.36
CA PHE A 33 -30.43 -22.15 -5.72
C PHE A 33 -30.64 -20.70 -6.15
N VAL A 34 -31.31 -19.89 -5.33
CA VAL A 34 -31.50 -18.45 -5.61
C VAL A 34 -30.15 -17.74 -5.66
N TYR A 35 -29.24 -18.00 -4.72
CA TYR A 35 -27.90 -17.43 -4.72
C TYR A 35 -27.12 -17.75 -6.00
N GLY A 36 -27.19 -19.00 -6.46
CA GLY A 36 -26.57 -19.44 -7.71
C GLY A 36 -27.28 -18.95 -8.99
N GLN A 37 -28.48 -18.38 -8.90
CA GLN A 37 -29.18 -17.75 -10.04
C GLN A 37 -29.02 -16.22 -10.04
N THR A 38 -28.59 -15.63 -8.91
CA THR A 38 -28.30 -14.19 -8.78
C THR A 38 -26.84 -13.84 -9.02
N GLN A 39 -25.93 -14.82 -9.02
CA GLN A 39 -24.58 -14.60 -9.53
C GLN A 39 -24.67 -14.50 -11.06
N ASP A 40 -24.31 -13.34 -11.59
CA ASP A 40 -24.15 -13.14 -13.02
C ASP A 40 -23.03 -14.08 -13.52
N GLU A 41 -23.36 -15.06 -14.35
CA GLU A 41 -22.35 -15.92 -15.00
C GLU A 41 -21.45 -15.12 -15.98
N ASP A 42 -21.83 -13.88 -16.28
CA ASP A 42 -21.05 -12.90 -17.06
C ASP A 42 -20.16 -11.99 -16.20
N GLU A 43 -20.25 -12.05 -14.86
CA GLU A 43 -19.20 -11.51 -14.01
C GLU A 43 -18.03 -12.50 -14.06
N VAL A 44 -17.15 -12.27 -15.04
CA VAL A 44 -15.83 -12.86 -15.04
C VAL A 44 -15.17 -12.37 -13.75
N VAL A 45 -15.29 -13.14 -12.68
CA VAL A 45 -14.33 -13.11 -11.58
C VAL A 45 -13.05 -13.61 -12.20
N VAL A 46 -12.32 -12.68 -12.81
CA VAL A 46 -10.93 -12.89 -13.14
C VAL A 46 -10.31 -13.18 -11.80
N ASP A 47 -9.87 -14.42 -11.58
CA ASP A 47 -8.79 -14.66 -10.62
C ASP A 47 -7.59 -13.92 -11.25
N GLU A 48 -7.55 -12.60 -11.04
CA GLU A 48 -6.50 -11.71 -11.51
C GLU A 48 -5.23 -12.33 -11.01
N ALA A 49 -4.49 -12.96 -11.91
CA ALA A 49 -3.25 -13.65 -11.57
C ALA A 49 -2.36 -12.65 -10.83
N LEU A 50 -2.33 -12.78 -9.51
CA LEU A 50 -1.54 -12.03 -8.54
C LEU A 50 -0.30 -11.43 -9.23
N SER A 51 -0.31 -10.12 -9.51
CA SER A 51 0.74 -9.41 -10.25
C SER A 51 2.13 -9.91 -9.91
N ALA A 52 2.93 -10.38 -10.87
CA ALA A 52 4.23 -10.96 -10.57
C ALA A 52 5.20 -10.00 -9.86
N ILE A 53 4.95 -8.69 -10.01
CA ILE A 53 5.75 -7.60 -9.44
C ILE A 53 5.11 -7.09 -8.16
N TYR A 54 3.80 -6.82 -8.16
CA TYR A 54 3.15 -6.01 -7.13
C TYR A 54 2.38 -6.81 -6.09
N VAL A 55 2.37 -6.32 -4.87
CA VAL A 55 1.39 -6.66 -3.84
C VAL A 55 0.07 -5.99 -4.23
N ASP A 56 -1.00 -6.77 -4.41
CA ASP A 56 -2.39 -6.33 -4.56
C ASP A 56 -2.62 -5.09 -5.45
N TYR A 57 -1.96 -5.04 -6.62
CA TYR A 57 -2.11 -3.96 -7.61
C TYR A 57 -2.04 -4.51 -9.04
N TYR A 58 -2.92 -4.02 -9.92
CA TYR A 58 -3.26 -4.69 -11.18
C TYR A 58 -3.37 -3.78 -12.42
N ASN A 59 -2.84 -2.56 -12.39
CA ASN A 59 -2.83 -1.73 -13.60
C ASN A 59 -1.81 -2.24 -14.63
N SER A 60 -2.16 -2.14 -15.92
CA SER A 60 -1.30 -2.54 -17.05
C SER A 60 -0.88 -1.35 -17.89
N ALA A 61 0.36 -1.33 -18.37
CA ALA A 61 0.91 -0.22 -19.17
C ALA A 61 0.09 0.07 -20.44
N ASP A 62 -0.53 -0.96 -21.04
CA ASP A 62 -1.35 -0.86 -22.26
C ASP A 62 -2.55 0.10 -22.13
N GLN A 63 -2.96 0.41 -20.90
CA GLN A 63 -4.05 1.37 -20.65
C GLN A 63 -3.60 2.82 -20.83
N PHE A 64 -2.30 3.11 -20.69
CA PHE A 64 -1.76 4.47 -20.60
C PHE A 64 -0.82 4.82 -21.75
N VAL A 65 -0.12 3.81 -22.29
CA VAL A 65 0.91 4.04 -23.32
C VAL A 65 0.28 4.10 -24.70
N SER A 66 0.59 5.16 -25.44
CA SER A 66 0.07 5.34 -26.79
C SER A 66 0.71 4.37 -27.79
N ALA A 67 0.00 4.08 -28.89
CA ALA A 67 0.56 3.25 -29.97
C ALA A 67 1.84 3.87 -30.59
N GLU A 68 1.91 5.21 -30.64
CA GLU A 68 3.08 5.95 -31.12
C GLU A 68 4.28 5.74 -30.18
N SER A 69 4.05 5.89 -28.88
CA SER A 69 5.06 5.65 -27.84
C SER A 69 5.58 4.22 -27.86
N TYR A 70 4.70 3.23 -28.02
CA TYR A 70 5.12 1.82 -28.15
C TYR A 70 6.00 1.57 -29.37
N LEU A 71 5.66 2.16 -30.51
CA LEU A 71 6.45 2.05 -31.73
C LEU A 71 7.83 2.69 -31.55
N ALA A 72 7.87 3.94 -31.07
CA ALA A 72 9.13 4.67 -30.84
C ALA A 72 10.04 3.93 -29.84
N MET A 73 9.46 3.43 -28.74
CA MET A 73 10.18 2.64 -27.74
C MET A 73 10.73 1.34 -28.32
N GLY A 74 9.95 0.63 -29.14
CA GLY A 74 10.37 -0.60 -29.81
C GLY A 74 11.53 -0.38 -30.78
N GLU A 75 11.45 0.69 -31.59
CA GLU A 75 12.52 1.10 -32.50
C GLU A 75 13.79 1.49 -31.73
N TYR A 76 13.65 2.29 -30.67
CA TYR A 76 14.78 2.70 -29.83
C TYR A 76 15.47 1.50 -29.18
N THR A 77 14.71 0.57 -28.60
CA THR A 77 15.25 -0.64 -27.95
C THR A 77 15.97 -1.54 -28.96
N ALA A 78 15.45 -1.66 -30.18
CA ALA A 78 16.09 -2.43 -31.25
C ALA A 78 17.37 -1.76 -31.76
N GLN A 79 17.39 -0.42 -31.83
CA GLN A 79 18.54 0.36 -32.28
C GLN A 79 19.67 0.39 -31.24
N PHE A 80 19.32 0.46 -29.96
CA PHE A 80 20.28 0.62 -28.86
C PHE A 80 20.08 -0.46 -27.80
N PRO A 81 20.69 -1.66 -27.97
CA PRO A 81 20.56 -2.74 -26.99
C PRO A 81 21.15 -2.44 -25.61
N GLN A 82 22.12 -1.51 -25.56
CA GLN A 82 22.69 -0.97 -24.33
C GLN A 82 22.20 0.47 -24.13
N PRO A 83 21.84 0.85 -22.91
CA PRO A 83 21.19 2.12 -22.69
C PRO A 83 22.18 3.27 -22.82
N GLN A 84 21.65 4.43 -23.20
CA GLN A 84 22.42 5.66 -23.29
C GLN A 84 21.99 6.61 -22.20
N ASN A 85 22.95 7.35 -21.65
CA ASN A 85 22.69 8.42 -20.70
C ASN A 85 21.89 8.00 -19.44
N VAL A 86 22.08 6.76 -18.98
CA VAL A 86 21.44 6.25 -17.77
C VAL A 86 22.28 6.61 -16.54
N GLN A 87 21.62 7.20 -15.55
CA GLN A 87 22.26 7.68 -14.33
C GLN A 87 22.01 6.76 -13.13
N ILE A 88 20.75 6.33 -12.91
CA ILE A 88 20.35 5.56 -11.72
C ILE A 88 20.24 4.06 -12.02
N LEU A 89 19.46 3.66 -13.03
CA LEU A 89 19.20 2.25 -13.40
C LEU A 89 20.38 1.59 -14.13
N THR A 90 21.56 1.67 -13.53
CA THR A 90 22.82 1.13 -14.07
C THR A 90 22.82 -0.39 -14.05
N ASN A 91 23.72 -1.00 -14.83
CA ASN A 91 23.86 -2.46 -15.01
C ASN A 91 22.64 -3.18 -15.61
N MET A 92 21.73 -2.44 -16.24
CA MET A 92 20.60 -2.97 -16.98
C MET A 92 20.77 -2.73 -18.49
N THR A 93 20.25 -3.64 -19.30
CA THR A 93 20.10 -3.44 -20.75
C THR A 93 18.94 -2.49 -21.05
N THR A 94 18.89 -1.94 -22.26
CA THR A 94 17.77 -1.07 -22.66
C THR A 94 16.43 -1.78 -22.54
N THR A 95 16.35 -3.06 -22.93
CA THR A 95 15.14 -3.87 -22.80
C THR A 95 14.68 -4.01 -21.35
N GLU A 96 15.60 -4.23 -20.42
CA GLU A 96 15.26 -4.35 -18.99
C GLU A 96 14.77 -3.01 -18.42
N ILE A 97 15.43 -1.91 -18.79
CA ILE A 97 14.97 -0.56 -18.40
C ILE A 97 13.60 -0.28 -18.98
N THR A 98 13.37 -0.58 -20.25
CA THR A 98 12.05 -0.44 -20.89
C THR A 98 10.97 -1.23 -20.15
N GLY A 99 11.27 -2.47 -19.75
CA GLY A 99 10.36 -3.28 -18.93
C GLY A 99 10.06 -2.64 -17.58
N TYR A 100 11.09 -2.08 -16.91
CA TYR A 100 10.91 -1.33 -15.67
C TYR A 100 10.03 -0.08 -15.87
N MET A 101 10.29 0.69 -16.94
CA MET A 101 9.54 1.90 -17.27
C MET A 101 8.05 1.61 -17.52
N LEU A 102 7.75 0.59 -18.31
CA LEU A 102 6.36 0.18 -18.56
C LEU A 102 5.64 -0.20 -17.27
N ASN A 103 6.29 -1.01 -16.42
CA ASN A 103 5.64 -1.54 -15.22
C ASN A 103 5.53 -0.50 -14.10
N HIS A 104 6.56 0.30 -13.83
CA HIS A 104 6.62 1.18 -12.66
C HIS A 104 6.29 2.64 -12.95
N PHE A 105 6.61 3.15 -14.14
CA PHE A 105 6.23 4.51 -14.52
C PHE A 105 4.87 4.51 -15.21
N SER A 106 4.72 3.82 -16.32
CA SER A 106 3.46 3.88 -17.07
C SER A 106 2.30 3.24 -16.33
N ALA A 107 2.43 1.96 -15.93
CA ALA A 107 1.37 1.30 -15.18
C ALA A 107 1.27 1.77 -13.72
N GLY A 108 2.38 2.23 -13.12
CA GLY A 108 2.44 2.65 -11.72
C GLY A 108 2.01 4.09 -11.45
N MET A 109 2.17 4.98 -12.42
CA MET A 109 1.80 6.40 -12.34
C MET A 109 0.70 6.80 -13.33
N GLY A 110 0.26 5.90 -14.21
CA GLY A 110 -0.79 6.16 -15.18
C GLY A 110 -0.39 7.12 -16.31
N VAL A 111 0.88 7.09 -16.72
CA VAL A 111 1.43 8.06 -17.70
C VAL A 111 1.96 7.41 -18.96
N ASP A 112 1.86 8.14 -20.07
CA ASP A 112 2.53 7.80 -21.34
C ASP A 112 4.02 8.19 -21.31
N CYS A 113 4.81 7.63 -22.22
CA CYS A 113 6.25 7.93 -22.33
C CYS A 113 6.54 9.43 -22.55
N THR A 114 5.67 10.10 -23.30
CA THR A 114 5.74 11.55 -23.58
C THR A 114 5.62 12.43 -22.34
N TYR A 115 5.20 11.87 -21.20
CA TYR A 115 5.13 12.61 -19.93
C TYR A 115 6.51 13.10 -19.47
N CYS A 116 7.57 12.35 -19.78
CA CYS A 116 8.96 12.65 -19.40
C CYS A 116 9.97 12.55 -20.54
N HIS A 117 9.66 11.90 -21.66
CA HIS A 117 10.63 11.62 -22.73
C HIS A 117 10.21 12.23 -24.07
N SER A 118 11.20 12.59 -24.87
CA SER A 118 11.02 12.76 -26.32
C SER A 118 10.97 11.40 -27.01
N LEU A 119 9.96 11.20 -27.87
CA LEU A 119 9.86 9.98 -28.69
C LEU A 119 10.96 9.91 -29.77
N GLU A 120 11.57 11.05 -30.14
CA GLU A 120 12.68 11.07 -31.10
C GLU A 120 13.97 10.51 -30.48
N ASN A 121 14.16 10.71 -29.18
CA ASN A 121 15.33 10.21 -28.45
C ASN A 121 15.06 10.11 -26.95
N PHE A 122 14.86 8.87 -26.47
CA PHE A 122 14.61 8.60 -25.05
C PHE A 122 15.78 8.98 -24.12
N ALA A 123 17.01 9.07 -24.64
CA ALA A 123 18.19 9.46 -23.87
C ALA A 123 18.45 10.98 -23.86
N ALA A 124 17.66 11.78 -24.58
CA ALA A 124 17.83 13.22 -24.62
C ALA A 124 17.58 13.86 -23.25
N ASP A 125 18.45 14.78 -22.83
CA ASP A 125 18.24 15.63 -21.64
C ASP A 125 17.68 17.01 -22.00
N GLU A 126 17.74 17.39 -23.28
CA GLU A 126 17.27 18.68 -23.77
C GLU A 126 16.43 18.49 -25.06
N TRP A 127 15.22 19.03 -25.09
CA TRP A 127 14.33 19.10 -26.25
C TRP A 127 13.25 20.20 -26.06
N ASP A 128 12.36 20.36 -27.04
CA ASP A 128 11.34 21.42 -27.07
C ASP A 128 10.09 21.12 -26.20
N ASP A 129 10.29 20.70 -24.94
CA ASP A 129 9.24 20.57 -23.92
C ASP A 129 9.82 20.74 -22.51
N GLU A 130 9.81 21.97 -21.99
CA GLU A 130 10.35 22.31 -20.67
C GLU A 130 9.65 21.57 -19.52
N VAL A 131 8.37 21.25 -19.66
CA VAL A 131 7.59 20.59 -18.60
C VAL A 131 7.97 19.12 -18.52
N ALA A 132 8.08 18.44 -19.67
CA ALA A 132 8.51 17.04 -19.71
C ALA A 132 9.96 16.89 -19.24
N MET A 133 10.84 17.84 -19.58
CA MET A 133 12.21 17.89 -19.06
C MET A 133 12.25 18.04 -17.53
N ALA A 134 11.46 18.96 -16.97
CA ALA A 134 11.38 19.13 -15.51
C ALA A 134 10.88 17.86 -14.82
N ARG A 135 9.85 17.20 -15.37
CA ARG A 135 9.33 15.92 -14.87
C ARG A 135 10.37 14.80 -14.95
N LYS A 136 11.17 14.74 -16.02
CA LYS A 136 12.29 13.79 -16.13
C LYS A 136 13.32 14.00 -15.01
N THR A 137 13.67 15.25 -14.71
CA THR A 137 14.57 15.57 -13.60
C THR A 137 13.99 15.12 -12.26
N THR A 138 12.73 15.46 -11.96
CA THR A 138 12.05 15.02 -10.73
C THR A 138 11.95 13.48 -10.65
N ALA A 139 11.70 12.81 -11.77
CA ALA A 139 11.65 11.35 -11.82
C ALA A 139 13.00 10.70 -11.45
N LEU A 140 14.13 11.31 -11.83
CA LEU A 140 15.46 10.84 -11.41
C LEU A 140 15.64 10.98 -9.89
N GLU A 141 15.24 12.11 -9.32
CA GLU A 141 15.26 12.32 -7.86
C GLU A 141 14.35 11.33 -7.12
N HIS A 142 13.21 10.96 -7.71
CA HIS A 142 12.29 9.97 -7.14
C HIS A 142 12.79 8.53 -7.25
N LEU A 143 13.63 8.21 -8.25
CA LEU A 143 14.37 6.94 -8.26
C LEU A 143 15.39 6.89 -7.11
N GLU A 144 16.09 8.00 -6.85
CA GLU A 144 16.99 8.10 -5.71
C GLU A 144 16.26 7.99 -4.38
N LEU A 145 15.12 8.67 -4.24
CA LEU A 145 14.20 8.56 -3.09
C LEU A 145 13.80 7.09 -2.85
N THR A 146 13.33 6.40 -3.89
CA THR A 146 12.93 5.00 -3.78
C THR A 146 14.09 4.14 -3.28
N ALA A 147 15.28 4.35 -3.84
CA ALA A 147 16.48 3.62 -3.47
C ALA A 147 16.95 3.93 -2.04
N ASP A 148 16.84 5.19 -1.61
CA ASP A 148 17.12 5.64 -0.25
C ASP A 148 16.20 4.97 0.76
N LEU A 149 14.88 5.03 0.55
CA LEU A 149 13.90 4.41 1.44
C LEU A 149 14.10 2.89 1.55
N ASN A 150 14.26 2.20 0.41
CA ASN A 150 14.47 0.76 0.39
C ASN A 150 15.77 0.35 1.11
N ARG A 151 16.88 1.04 0.83
CA ARG A 151 18.20 0.69 1.40
C ARG A 151 18.33 1.04 2.86
N ASN A 152 17.86 2.22 3.25
CA ASN A 152 18.15 2.78 4.55
C ASN A 152 17.06 2.51 5.57
N TRP A 153 15.83 2.17 5.18
CA TRP A 153 14.71 2.01 6.12
C TRP A 153 14.10 0.61 6.13
N LEU A 154 13.87 -0.01 4.97
CA LEU A 154 13.24 -1.33 4.91
C LEU A 154 14.18 -2.45 5.35
N THR A 155 15.49 -2.31 5.11
CA THR A 155 16.51 -3.26 5.56
C THR A 155 16.60 -3.37 7.08
N GLN A 156 16.32 -2.26 7.80
CA GLN A 156 16.40 -2.23 9.27
C GLN A 156 15.37 -3.13 9.94
N LEU A 157 14.21 -3.36 9.29
CA LEU A 157 13.08 -4.07 9.88
C LEU A 157 13.44 -5.48 10.37
N ALA A 158 14.39 -6.16 9.71
CA ALA A 158 14.84 -7.49 10.10
C ALA A 158 15.54 -7.51 11.48
N GLY A 159 16.17 -6.39 11.87
CA GLY A 159 16.88 -6.26 13.15
C GLY A 159 16.03 -5.77 14.32
N LEU A 160 14.80 -5.29 14.06
CA LEU A 160 13.98 -4.65 15.10
C LEU A 160 13.27 -5.65 16.03
N THR A 161 13.05 -6.90 15.57
CA THR A 161 12.43 -7.93 16.40
C THR A 161 12.70 -9.33 15.86
N GLU A 162 12.91 -10.30 16.76
CA GLU A 162 13.12 -11.71 16.39
C GLU A 162 11.79 -12.46 16.16
N THR A 163 10.67 -11.91 16.63
CA THR A 163 9.37 -12.61 16.68
C THR A 163 8.47 -12.32 15.48
N LYS A 164 8.88 -11.41 14.60
CA LYS A 164 8.21 -11.10 13.33
C LYS A 164 9.27 -10.91 12.27
N ARG A 165 9.07 -11.55 11.11
CA ARG A 165 9.90 -11.32 9.92
C ARG A 165 9.27 -10.20 9.08
N PRO A 166 10.07 -9.33 8.47
CA PRO A 166 9.59 -8.40 7.45
C PRO A 166 8.99 -9.16 6.27
N SER A 167 8.09 -8.52 5.52
CA SER A 167 7.50 -9.11 4.31
C SER A 167 8.51 -9.33 3.19
N GLY A 168 9.61 -8.55 3.18
CA GLY A 168 10.54 -8.47 2.06
C GLY A 168 10.10 -7.52 0.95
N ALA A 169 8.88 -6.96 1.05
CA ALA A 169 8.34 -6.03 0.07
C ALA A 169 9.17 -4.75 0.00
N GLN A 170 9.28 -4.16 -1.19
CA GLN A 170 10.04 -2.93 -1.45
C GLN A 170 9.12 -1.82 -1.97
N ILE A 171 9.44 -0.57 -1.64
CA ILE A 171 8.73 0.60 -2.17
C ILE A 171 9.02 0.71 -3.67
N THR A 172 7.97 1.03 -4.42
CA THR A 172 8.04 1.36 -5.85
C THR A 172 7.29 2.66 -6.12
N CYS A 173 7.36 3.18 -7.35
CA CYS A 173 6.58 4.33 -7.79
C CYS A 173 5.08 4.14 -7.50
N THR A 174 4.56 2.95 -7.80
CA THR A 174 3.17 2.55 -7.61
C THR A 174 2.72 2.62 -6.15
N THR A 175 3.63 2.38 -5.20
CA THR A 175 3.33 2.44 -3.76
C THR A 175 2.75 3.79 -3.35
N CYS A 176 3.21 4.89 -3.95
CA CYS A 176 2.71 6.23 -3.66
C CYS A 176 1.74 6.72 -4.74
N HIS A 177 2.09 6.50 -6.01
CA HIS A 177 1.36 7.06 -7.15
C HIS A 177 0.06 6.34 -7.44
N ASN A 178 -0.02 5.03 -7.21
CA ASN A 178 -1.23 4.22 -7.38
C ASN A 178 -1.99 4.48 -8.70
N GLY A 179 -1.26 4.59 -9.81
CA GLY A 179 -1.83 4.84 -11.13
C GLY A 179 -2.11 6.31 -11.45
N GLU A 180 -1.72 7.24 -10.58
CA GLU A 180 -1.90 8.68 -10.78
C GLU A 180 -0.55 9.44 -10.74
N PRO A 181 -0.32 10.40 -11.65
CA PRO A 181 0.96 11.10 -11.73
C PRO A 181 1.20 12.04 -10.54
N LEU A 182 0.13 12.51 -9.89
CA LEU A 182 0.19 13.41 -8.75
C LEU A 182 -0.49 12.73 -7.56
N PRO A 183 0.29 12.10 -6.66
CA PRO A 183 -0.28 11.39 -5.54
C PRO A 183 -1.00 12.35 -4.59
N ASP A 184 -2.07 11.85 -3.99
CA ASP A 184 -2.77 12.53 -2.91
C ASP A 184 -2.44 11.86 -1.58
N PRO A 185 -1.63 12.52 -0.70
CA PRO A 185 -1.30 11.94 0.58
C PRO A 185 -2.52 11.70 1.46
N TRP A 186 -3.60 12.46 1.29
CA TRP A 186 -4.85 12.22 2.01
C TRP A 186 -6.04 12.69 1.17
N PRO A 187 -6.71 11.80 0.44
CA PRO A 187 -7.84 12.18 -0.40
C PRO A 187 -8.97 12.82 0.43
N GLU A 188 -9.68 13.80 -0.14
CA GLU A 188 -10.82 14.47 0.51
C GLU A 188 -11.93 13.48 0.89
N ASP A 189 -12.16 12.46 0.05
CA ASP A 189 -13.06 11.33 0.32
C ASP A 189 -12.34 10.16 1.05
N GLY A 190 -11.24 10.48 1.75
CA GLY A 190 -10.46 9.54 2.53
C GLY A 190 -11.26 8.94 3.68
N PRO A 191 -10.74 7.90 4.33
CA PRO A 191 -11.50 7.15 5.34
C PRO A 191 -11.71 7.92 6.67
N LEU A 192 -11.21 9.16 6.79
CA LEU A 192 -11.40 10.06 7.93
C LEU A 192 -11.80 11.44 7.44
N ASP A 193 -12.81 12.02 8.10
CA ASP A 193 -13.37 13.35 7.80
C ASP A 193 -12.44 14.51 8.23
N GLU A 194 -11.44 14.24 9.07
CA GLU A 194 -10.50 15.23 9.62
C GLU A 194 -9.04 14.81 9.39
N ASP A 195 -8.14 15.79 9.27
CA ASP A 195 -6.70 15.54 9.18
C ASP A 195 -6.13 15.18 10.57
N LEU A 196 -6.10 13.89 10.85
CA LEU A 196 -5.61 13.32 12.11
C LEU A 196 -4.15 12.86 12.02
N ARG A 197 -3.39 13.36 11.04
CA ARG A 197 -1.98 12.99 10.84
C ARG A 197 -1.11 13.54 11.97
N LEU A 198 -0.09 12.76 12.28
CA LEU A 198 1.01 13.21 13.13
C LEU A 198 1.85 14.23 12.35
N PRO A 199 2.24 15.38 12.92
CA PRO A 199 2.98 16.39 12.17
C PRO A 199 4.40 15.87 11.99
N LEU A 200 4.95 15.95 10.78
CA LEU A 200 6.31 15.51 10.48
C LEU A 200 7.35 16.61 10.71
N ASP A 201 7.10 17.51 11.66
CA ASP A 201 7.98 18.64 11.98
C ASP A 201 9.36 18.13 12.45
N ALA A 202 10.43 18.83 12.06
CA ALA A 202 11.81 18.53 12.44
C ALA A 202 12.02 18.55 13.97
N ASP A 203 11.22 19.32 14.71
CA ASP A 203 11.29 19.39 16.18
C ASP A 203 10.51 18.25 16.87
N THR A 204 9.77 17.42 16.11
CA THR A 204 8.97 16.33 16.68
C THR A 204 9.83 15.08 16.88
N VAL A 205 9.94 14.65 18.15
CA VAL A 205 10.62 13.40 18.51
C VAL A 205 9.64 12.23 18.53
N PHE A 206 9.82 11.30 17.60
CA PHE A 206 9.11 10.01 17.60
C PHE A 206 9.87 8.99 18.45
N SER A 207 9.68 9.06 19.76
CA SER A 207 10.29 8.14 20.72
C SER A 207 9.30 7.69 21.78
N VAL A 208 9.52 6.47 22.28
CA VAL A 208 8.83 5.92 23.46
C VAL A 208 9.66 6.04 24.74
N GLU A 209 10.94 6.39 24.63
CA GLU A 209 11.86 6.55 25.75
C GLU A 209 11.98 8.01 26.18
N GLU A 210 11.78 8.95 25.25
CA GLU A 210 11.80 10.38 25.50
C GLU A 210 10.37 10.95 25.65
N GLU A 211 10.27 12.16 26.19
CA GLU A 211 9.00 12.87 26.32
C GLU A 211 8.52 13.37 24.94
N GLY A 212 7.94 12.47 24.15
CA GLY A 212 7.32 12.78 22.86
C GLY A 212 5.79 12.91 22.92
N ILE A 213 5.20 13.40 21.84
CA ILE A 213 3.74 13.55 21.66
C ILE A 213 2.98 12.20 21.70
N LEU A 214 3.71 11.09 21.55
CA LEU A 214 3.17 9.74 21.64
C LEU A 214 3.17 9.17 23.07
N ASN A 215 3.82 9.83 24.04
CA ASN A 215 4.00 9.35 25.40
C ASN A 215 3.00 10.02 26.39
N VAL A 216 1.75 9.57 26.35
CA VAL A 216 0.65 10.16 27.15
C VAL A 216 0.33 9.41 28.46
N ASN A 217 0.96 8.27 28.72
CA ASN A 217 0.56 7.39 29.83
C ASN A 217 1.12 7.85 31.18
N ALA A 218 0.26 7.91 32.20
CA ALA A 218 0.63 8.18 33.60
C ALA A 218 1.39 9.50 33.87
N ARG A 219 1.18 10.51 33.02
CA ARG A 219 1.74 11.86 33.14
C ARG A 219 0.72 12.82 33.75
N LYS A 220 1.14 13.67 34.69
CA LYS A 220 0.26 14.66 35.36
C LYS A 220 0.35 16.06 34.74
N ASP A 221 1.31 16.24 33.86
CA ASP A 221 1.79 17.49 33.30
C ASP A 221 1.34 17.70 31.85
N ILE A 222 0.56 16.75 31.29
CA ILE A 222 -0.04 16.86 29.96
C ILE A 222 -1.55 17.16 30.06
N SER A 223 -2.11 17.82 29.04
CA SER A 223 -3.54 18.14 28.98
C SER A 223 -4.36 16.97 28.42
N LEU A 224 -5.68 17.04 28.62
CA LEU A 224 -6.61 16.13 27.95
C LEU A 224 -6.60 16.32 26.43
N ASP A 225 -6.31 17.54 25.94
CA ASP A 225 -6.20 17.82 24.51
C ASP A 225 -5.02 17.04 23.90
N THR A 226 -3.89 16.95 24.60
CA THR A 226 -2.74 16.11 24.18
C THR A 226 -3.13 14.64 24.12
N VAL A 227 -3.92 14.16 25.08
CA VAL A 227 -4.43 12.79 25.06
C VAL A 227 -5.36 12.57 23.88
N GLN A 228 -6.28 13.50 23.62
CA GLN A 228 -7.20 13.43 22.48
C GLN A 228 -6.44 13.38 21.15
N TYR A 229 -5.45 14.26 20.97
CA TYR A 229 -4.61 14.29 19.78
C TYR A 229 -3.86 12.95 19.57
N ASN A 230 -3.34 12.37 20.65
CA ASN A 230 -2.73 11.03 20.59
C ASN A 230 -3.72 9.97 20.10
N GLN A 231 -4.96 10.00 20.57
CA GLN A 231 -6.00 9.06 20.12
C GLN A 231 -6.36 9.25 18.65
N GLU A 232 -6.43 10.48 18.17
CA GLU A 232 -6.67 10.82 16.77
C GLU A 232 -5.57 10.26 15.86
N VAL A 233 -4.29 10.44 16.23
CA VAL A 233 -3.15 9.84 15.51
C VAL A 233 -3.24 8.32 15.50
N MET A 234 -3.57 7.68 16.63
CA MET A 234 -3.73 6.22 16.68
C MET A 234 -4.90 5.74 15.80
N TYR A 235 -5.96 6.55 15.67
CA TYR A 235 -7.08 6.28 14.78
C TYR A 235 -6.68 6.43 13.30
N HIS A 236 -5.87 7.45 12.97
CA HIS A 236 -5.24 7.59 11.66
C HIS A 236 -4.39 6.37 11.30
N MET A 237 -3.56 5.88 12.22
CA MET A 237 -2.73 4.70 12.00
C MET A 237 -3.57 3.43 11.75
N ASN A 238 -4.59 3.17 12.58
CA ASN A 238 -5.50 2.04 12.42
C ASN A 238 -6.12 2.04 11.02
N THR A 239 -6.70 3.18 10.65
CA THR A 239 -7.40 3.36 9.38
C THR A 239 -6.44 3.25 8.19
N SER A 240 -5.25 3.83 8.31
CA SER A 240 -4.24 3.82 7.25
C SER A 240 -3.72 2.42 6.93
N LEU A 241 -3.59 1.56 7.93
CA LEU A 241 -3.07 0.20 7.78
C LEU A 241 -4.18 -0.87 7.71
N GLY A 242 -5.44 -0.50 7.94
CA GLY A 242 -6.57 -1.44 8.03
C GLY A 242 -6.47 -2.43 9.18
N VAL A 243 -5.88 -2.04 10.32
CA VAL A 243 -5.62 -2.94 11.46
C VAL A 243 -6.14 -2.39 12.78
N GLY A 244 -6.81 -3.24 13.56
CA GLY A 244 -7.25 -2.87 14.91
C GLY A 244 -6.09 -2.63 15.89
N CYS A 245 -6.38 -1.95 17.00
CA CYS A 245 -5.40 -1.54 18.01
C CYS A 245 -4.51 -2.69 18.52
N THR A 246 -5.07 -3.91 18.61
CA THR A 246 -4.36 -5.10 19.09
C THR A 246 -3.30 -5.63 18.14
N HIS A 247 -3.19 -5.07 16.93
CA HIS A 247 -2.07 -5.33 16.03
C HIS A 247 -0.75 -4.83 16.63
N CYS A 248 -0.78 -3.66 17.30
CA CYS A 248 0.39 -2.99 17.87
C CYS A 248 0.36 -2.88 19.39
N HIS A 249 -0.80 -2.99 20.04
CA HIS A 249 -0.92 -2.77 21.48
C HIS A 249 -1.48 -3.96 22.23
N ASN A 250 -0.92 -4.18 23.42
CA ASN A 250 -1.56 -5.02 24.40
C ASN A 250 -2.75 -4.24 24.99
N SER A 251 -3.98 -4.70 24.73
CA SER A 251 -5.20 -4.00 25.14
C SER A 251 -5.35 -3.82 26.66
N ARG A 252 -4.60 -4.60 27.46
CA ARG A 252 -4.54 -4.46 28.92
C ARG A 252 -3.51 -3.42 29.38
N TYR A 253 -2.45 -3.18 28.61
CA TYR A 253 -1.36 -2.26 28.96
C TYR A 253 -0.65 -1.73 27.69
N PHE A 254 -1.14 -0.62 27.15
CA PHE A 254 -0.66 0.01 25.91
C PHE A 254 0.85 0.30 25.84
N PRO A 255 1.52 0.71 26.94
CA PRO A 255 2.97 0.90 26.94
C PRO A 255 3.76 -0.38 26.65
N SER A 256 3.21 -1.57 26.89
CA SER A 256 3.91 -2.83 26.67
C SER A 256 4.37 -3.02 25.22
N TYR A 257 5.53 -3.67 25.08
CA TYR A 257 6.04 -4.22 23.83
C TYR A 257 5.94 -5.75 23.78
N GLU A 258 5.48 -6.38 24.87
CA GLU A 258 5.35 -7.82 24.97
C GLU A 258 4.23 -8.33 24.07
N GLY A 259 4.55 -9.29 23.18
CA GLY A 259 3.59 -9.96 22.31
C GLY A 259 3.05 -9.11 21.15
N VAL A 260 3.61 -7.92 20.91
CA VAL A 260 3.15 -6.97 19.87
C VAL A 260 4.28 -6.56 18.93
N PRO A 261 4.81 -7.49 18.13
CA PRO A 261 6.02 -7.23 17.35
C PRO A 261 5.85 -6.15 16.27
N ALA A 262 4.63 -5.90 15.77
CA ALA A 262 4.37 -4.83 14.81
C ALA A 262 4.71 -3.44 15.36
N LYS A 263 4.56 -3.24 16.68
CA LYS A 263 4.89 -1.98 17.36
C LYS A 263 6.37 -1.60 17.20
N ASN A 264 7.26 -2.59 17.07
CA ASN A 264 8.69 -2.35 16.86
C ASN A 264 8.98 -1.75 15.48
N TYR A 265 8.16 -2.06 14.47
CA TYR A 265 8.34 -1.51 13.12
C TYR A 265 7.80 -0.09 12.99
N THR A 266 6.78 0.26 13.78
CA THR A 266 6.09 1.54 13.64
C THR A 266 7.00 2.74 13.86
N ILE A 267 7.90 2.71 14.84
CA ILE A 267 8.83 3.82 15.10
C ILE A 267 9.77 4.04 13.90
N ASN A 268 10.31 2.95 13.34
CA ASN A 268 11.13 3.01 12.13
C ASN A 268 10.35 3.62 10.95
N MET A 269 9.08 3.26 10.79
CA MET A 269 8.24 3.84 9.72
C MET A 269 7.89 5.31 9.95
N LEU A 270 7.69 5.73 11.20
CA LEU A 270 7.47 7.16 11.54
C LEU A 270 8.72 7.99 11.20
N GLN A 271 9.89 7.49 11.60
CA GLN A 271 11.16 8.13 11.29
C GLN A 271 11.45 8.14 9.78
N MET A 272 11.10 7.07 9.06
CA MET A 272 11.16 7.02 7.60
C MET A 272 10.28 8.10 6.97
N SER A 273 9.04 8.27 7.45
CA SER A 273 8.14 9.31 6.94
C SER A 273 8.67 10.72 7.21
N GLN A 274 9.28 10.95 8.37
CA GLN A 274 9.89 12.23 8.70
C GLN A 274 11.12 12.51 7.81
N HIS A 275 11.93 11.48 7.56
CA HIS A 275 13.07 11.56 6.65
C HIS A 275 12.62 11.86 5.21
N LEU A 276 11.56 11.20 4.74
CA LEU A 276 10.94 11.47 3.45
C LEU A 276 10.53 12.96 3.34
N TRP A 277 9.83 13.48 4.35
CA TRP A 277 9.43 14.88 4.37
C TRP A 277 10.63 15.83 4.37
N ASN A 278 11.57 15.64 5.29
CA ASN A 278 12.69 16.57 5.49
C ASN A 278 13.66 16.65 4.30
N ASN A 279 13.79 15.58 3.51
CA ASN A 279 14.76 15.51 2.41
C ASN A 279 14.13 15.66 1.02
N TYR A 280 12.81 15.47 0.88
CA TYR A 280 12.13 15.46 -0.42
C TYR A 280 10.90 16.38 -0.50
N GLU A 281 10.66 17.27 0.48
CA GLU A 281 9.52 18.21 0.48
C GLU A 281 9.31 18.95 -0.85
N GLU A 282 10.39 19.45 -1.46
CA GLU A 282 10.33 20.21 -2.72
C GLU A 282 9.74 19.37 -3.85
N THR A 283 10.19 18.13 -4.00
CA THR A 283 9.77 17.23 -5.07
C THR A 283 8.43 16.55 -4.78
N LEU A 284 7.96 16.59 -3.53
CA LEU A 284 6.61 16.20 -3.11
C LEU A 284 5.58 17.33 -3.28
N GLY A 285 6.00 18.51 -3.78
CA GLY A 285 5.11 19.64 -4.01
C GLY A 285 4.54 20.24 -2.72
N GLY A 286 5.28 20.14 -1.61
CA GLY A 286 4.87 20.67 -0.30
C GLY A 286 3.72 19.90 0.37
N LYS A 287 3.34 18.73 -0.15
CA LYS A 287 2.32 17.88 0.47
C LYS A 287 2.98 16.87 1.42
N GLN A 288 2.72 17.01 2.72
CA GLN A 288 3.26 16.07 3.71
C GLN A 288 2.78 14.63 3.44
N PRO A 289 3.67 13.64 3.45
CA PRO A 289 3.28 12.23 3.28
C PRO A 289 2.42 11.78 4.46
N SER A 290 1.49 10.86 4.22
CA SER A 290 0.69 10.21 5.25
C SER A 290 0.95 8.70 5.27
N CYS A 291 0.51 8.02 6.32
CA CYS A 291 0.54 6.56 6.32
C CYS A 291 -0.33 5.98 5.19
N TYR A 292 -1.50 6.59 4.94
CA TYR A 292 -2.45 6.12 3.92
C TYR A 292 -1.96 6.31 2.48
N LEU A 293 -1.10 7.32 2.23
CA LEU A 293 -0.47 7.55 0.93
C LEU A 293 0.10 6.25 0.36
N CYS A 294 0.81 5.50 1.20
CA CYS A 294 1.37 4.21 0.82
C CYS A 294 0.43 3.06 1.19
N HIS A 295 -0.01 3.00 2.44
CA HIS A 295 -0.61 1.78 2.98
C HIS A 295 -2.02 1.52 2.48
N GLN A 296 -2.81 2.55 2.16
CA GLN A 296 -4.13 2.43 1.54
C GLN A 296 -5.06 1.39 2.21
N GLY A 297 -5.01 1.29 3.55
CA GLY A 297 -5.82 0.33 4.31
C GLY A 297 -5.22 -1.07 4.43
N ALA A 298 -3.93 -1.25 4.11
CA ALA A 298 -3.23 -2.54 4.21
C ALA A 298 -1.89 -2.44 4.97
N PRO A 299 -1.50 -3.45 5.78
CA PRO A 299 -0.22 -3.45 6.50
C PRO A 299 1.01 -3.48 5.58
N ILE A 300 0.86 -4.07 4.40
CA ILE A 300 1.84 -4.04 3.32
C ILE A 300 1.21 -3.18 2.22
N PRO A 301 1.85 -2.09 1.80
CA PRO A 301 1.30 -1.21 0.77
C PRO A 301 0.94 -1.97 -0.53
N PRO A 302 -0.26 -1.78 -1.09
CA PRO A 302 -0.49 -2.19 -2.47
C PRO A 302 0.47 -1.44 -3.41
N GLY A 303 0.83 -2.06 -4.53
CA GLY A 303 1.82 -1.51 -5.45
C GLY A 303 3.27 -1.56 -4.95
N ALA A 304 3.53 -2.01 -3.72
CA ALA A 304 4.88 -2.40 -3.32
C ALA A 304 5.33 -3.62 -4.15
N ALA A 305 6.63 -3.68 -4.45
CA ALA A 305 7.24 -4.86 -5.04
C ALA A 305 7.19 -6.01 -4.03
N ARG A 306 6.85 -7.21 -4.47
CA ARG A 306 6.67 -8.40 -3.59
C ARG A 306 7.93 -8.82 -2.85
N SER A 307 9.08 -8.66 -3.49
CA SER A 307 10.38 -8.95 -2.89
C SER A 307 11.46 -8.06 -3.51
N VAL A 308 12.64 -8.12 -2.92
CA VAL A 308 13.86 -7.51 -3.48
C VAL A 308 14.23 -8.06 -4.87
N ASP A 309 13.80 -9.29 -5.21
CA ASP A 309 14.25 -9.97 -6.43
C ASP A 309 13.58 -9.44 -7.71
N VAL A 310 12.49 -8.69 -7.57
CA VAL A 310 11.76 -8.07 -8.69
C VAL A 310 12.12 -6.60 -8.86
N MET A 311 13.11 -6.10 -8.12
CA MET A 311 13.59 -4.73 -8.18
C MET A 311 14.98 -4.65 -8.82
N PRO A 312 15.30 -3.57 -9.55
CA PRO A 312 16.66 -3.31 -9.98
C PRO A 312 17.62 -3.19 -8.79
N ASP A 313 18.82 -3.77 -8.90
CA ASP A 313 19.87 -3.68 -7.88
C ASP A 313 20.16 -2.23 -7.44
N ALA A 314 20.08 -1.29 -8.39
CA ALA A 314 20.29 0.13 -8.12
C ALA A 314 19.27 0.75 -7.16
N LEU A 315 18.11 0.12 -6.94
CA LEU A 315 17.01 0.62 -6.11
C LEU A 315 16.80 -0.14 -4.80
N VAL A 316 17.62 -1.16 -4.54
CA VAL A 316 17.57 -1.95 -3.31
C VAL A 316 18.94 -2.01 -2.65
N ALA A 317 18.99 -2.56 -1.44
CA ALA A 317 20.27 -2.88 -0.82
C ALA A 317 20.86 -4.11 -1.49
N ASN A 318 22.16 -4.05 -1.81
CA ASN A 318 22.89 -5.23 -2.24
C ASN A 318 22.75 -6.32 -1.17
N GLN A 319 22.25 -7.49 -1.57
CA GLN A 319 22.10 -8.66 -0.70
C GLN A 319 23.47 -9.19 -0.25
#